data_AF-A0A669QHK2-F1
#
_entry.id   AF-A0A669QHK2-F1
#
_cell.length_a   1.000
_cell.length_b   1.000
_cell.length_c   1.000
_cell.angle_alpha   90.00
_cell.angle_beta   90.00
_cell.angle_gamma   90.00
#
_symmetry.space_group_name_H-M   'P 1'
#
loop_
_entity.id
_entity.type
_entity.pdbx_description
1 polymer ?
#
loop_
_entity_poly.entity_id
_entity_poly.type
_entity_poly.pdbx_seq_one_letter_code
_entity_poly.pdbx_strand_id
1 'polypeptide(L)'
;CDPSSPCTEGCFCNSGFLQSGESCIPAPQCGCLHAGRYLQKGEEFYPCERCSERCVCKGNGEVQCEPASCGANEACMVQDGVRGCYPDGCGRCEVLGAATFRTFDGVLLHFGGTCTYTLAAAGEEEGLQPFLVRVQKEMNGAEPLVRQLLVTVHGVTVRLQRA
;
A
#
# COMPACT_ATOMS: atom_id res chain seq x y z
N CYS A 1 22.86 1.94 35.51
CA CYS A 1 22.57 1.00 36.60
C CYS A 1 23.77 1.00 37.53
N ASP A 2 23.58 1.45 38.77
CA ASP A 2 24.63 1.32 39.79
C ASP A 2 24.57 -0.10 40.35
N PRO A 3 25.64 -0.91 40.22
CA PRO A 3 25.65 -2.29 40.71
C PRO A 3 25.53 -2.40 42.23
N SER A 4 25.57 -1.28 42.97
CA SER A 4 25.45 -1.24 44.44
C SER A 4 24.07 -0.84 44.97
N SER A 5 23.10 -0.52 44.10
CA SER A 5 21.74 -0.19 44.56
C SER A 5 20.98 -1.43 45.04
N PRO A 6 20.33 -1.41 46.23
CA PRO A 6 19.52 -2.52 46.70
C PRO A 6 18.29 -2.72 45.81
N CYS A 7 17.90 -3.97 45.59
CA CYS A 7 16.66 -4.29 44.88
C CYS A 7 15.47 -3.61 45.56
N THR A 8 14.55 -3.08 44.76
CA THR A 8 13.31 -2.45 45.23
C THR A 8 12.10 -3.27 44.80
N GLU A 9 11.01 -3.20 45.57
CA GLU A 9 9.75 -3.87 45.22
C GLU A 9 9.17 -3.26 43.94
N GLY A 10 8.76 -4.11 43.00
CA GLY A 10 8.19 -3.68 41.74
C GLY A 10 7.59 -4.84 40.95
N CYS A 11 6.81 -4.51 39.92
CA CYS A 11 6.25 -5.50 39.00
C CYS A 11 7.28 -5.82 37.91
N PHE A 12 7.54 -7.10 37.69
CA PHE A 12 8.42 -7.58 36.64
C PHE A 12 7.75 -8.74 35.89
N CYS A 13 8.19 -8.97 34.66
CA CYS A 13 7.70 -10.08 33.87
C CYS A 13 8.16 -11.42 34.44
N ASN A 14 7.28 -12.43 34.39
CA ASN A 14 7.63 -13.79 34.76
C ASN A 14 8.83 -14.31 33.94
N SER A 15 9.55 -15.30 34.49
CA SER A 15 10.65 -15.97 33.79
C SER A 15 10.25 -16.43 32.39
N GLY A 16 11.04 -16.08 31.39
CA GLY A 16 10.76 -16.36 29.97
C GLY A 16 9.96 -15.29 29.24
N PHE A 17 9.52 -14.24 29.94
CA PHE A 17 8.85 -13.07 29.36
C PHE A 17 9.72 -11.83 29.50
N LEU A 18 9.64 -10.95 28.51
CA LEU A 18 10.32 -9.66 28.48
C LEU A 18 9.28 -8.53 28.42
N GLN A 19 9.60 -7.41 29.07
CA GLN A 19 8.75 -6.23 29.03
C GLN A 19 8.85 -5.56 27.65
N SER A 20 7.71 -5.39 27.00
CA SER A 20 7.56 -4.65 25.74
C SER A 20 6.44 -3.64 25.91
N GLY A 21 6.81 -2.36 26.10
CA GLY A 21 5.89 -1.33 26.54
C GLY A 21 5.27 -1.65 27.90
N GLU A 22 3.95 -1.73 27.95
CA GLU A 22 3.18 -2.09 29.16
C GLU A 22 2.89 -3.60 29.29
N SER A 23 3.32 -4.42 28.32
CA SER A 23 3.01 -5.85 28.26
C SER A 23 4.23 -6.73 28.50
N CYS A 24 4.01 -7.92 29.05
CA CYS A 24 5.01 -8.97 29.13
C CYS A 24 4.80 -9.96 27.98
N ILE A 25 5.74 -10.03 27.04
CA ILE A 25 5.67 -10.94 25.88
C ILE A 25 6.71 -12.05 26.01
N PRO A 26 6.47 -13.25 25.46
CA PRO A 26 7.48 -14.31 25.44
C PRO A 26 8.79 -13.79 24.81
N ALA A 27 9.94 -14.13 25.39
CA ALA A 27 11.24 -13.65 24.88
C ALA A 27 11.43 -13.83 23.36
N PRO A 28 11.02 -14.95 22.73
CA PRO A 28 11.11 -15.12 21.27
C PRO A 28 10.23 -14.18 20.43
N GLN A 29 9.28 -13.49 21.06
CA GLN A 29 8.40 -12.50 20.42
C GLN A 29 8.91 -11.07 20.60
N CYS A 30 10.02 -10.88 21.32
CA CYS A 30 10.67 -9.59 21.44
C CYS A 30 10.99 -9.04 20.05
N GLY A 31 10.89 -7.72 19.87
CA GLY A 31 11.24 -7.05 18.64
C GLY A 31 12.75 -7.06 18.36
N CYS A 32 13.17 -6.17 17.47
CA CYS A 32 14.54 -6.03 17.02
C CYS A 32 15.03 -4.60 17.26
N LEU A 33 16.32 -4.43 17.58
CA LEU A 33 16.95 -3.12 17.64
C LEU A 33 17.87 -2.96 16.43
N HIS A 34 17.58 -2.01 15.55
CA HIS A 34 18.36 -1.75 14.35
C HIS A 34 18.66 -0.25 14.22
N ALA A 35 19.94 0.11 14.13
CA ALA A 35 20.41 1.50 14.04
C ALA A 35 19.80 2.45 15.11
N GLY A 36 19.56 1.93 16.32
CA GLY A 36 18.97 2.70 17.43
C GLY A 36 17.44 2.81 17.42
N ARG A 37 16.74 2.22 16.43
CA ARG A 37 15.28 2.12 16.39
C ARG A 37 14.82 0.72 16.81
N TYR A 38 13.83 0.67 17.69
CA TYR A 38 13.13 -0.58 18.02
C TYR A 38 12.07 -0.88 16.94
N LEU A 39 12.06 -2.12 16.47
CA LEU A 39 11.17 -2.64 15.44
C LEU A 39 10.35 -3.77 16.03
N GLN A 40 9.04 -3.79 15.78
CA GLN A 40 8.20 -4.91 16.23
C GLN A 40 8.47 -6.17 15.41
N LYS A 41 8.19 -7.34 16.00
CA LYS A 41 8.24 -8.59 15.25
C LYS A 41 7.27 -8.52 14.06
N GLY A 42 7.77 -8.79 12.87
CA GLY A 42 7.04 -8.69 11.61
C GLY A 42 7.13 -7.33 10.93
N GLU A 43 7.70 -6.30 11.58
CA GLU A 43 7.90 -5.00 10.96
C GLU A 43 8.93 -5.08 9.83
N GLU A 44 8.55 -4.54 8.67
CA GLU A 44 9.41 -4.45 7.49
C GLU A 44 10.01 -3.04 7.34
N PHE A 45 11.25 -2.95 6.88
CA PHE A 45 11.94 -1.67 6.68
C PHE A 45 13.04 -1.76 5.62
N TYR A 46 13.46 -0.60 5.12
CA TYR A 46 14.50 -0.46 4.09
C TYR A 46 15.70 0.32 4.66
N PRO A 47 16.79 -0.35 5.10
CA PRO A 47 17.93 0.32 5.73
C PRO A 47 18.81 1.09 4.73
N CYS A 48 18.91 0.60 3.50
CA CYS A 48 19.85 1.12 2.51
C CYS A 48 19.32 2.36 1.76
N GLU A 49 20.25 3.12 1.17
CA GLU A 49 19.90 4.16 0.18
C GLU A 49 19.32 3.52 -1.07
N ARG A 50 18.27 4.15 -1.63
CA ARG A 50 17.51 3.65 -2.80
C ARG A 50 16.77 2.32 -2.59
N CYS A 51 16.53 1.91 -1.35
CA CYS A 51 15.70 0.74 -1.04
C CYS A 51 16.24 -0.55 -1.68
N SER A 52 17.57 -0.65 -1.83
CA SER A 52 18.26 -1.79 -2.44
C SER A 52 18.20 -3.09 -1.62
N GLU A 53 17.69 -3.00 -0.40
CA GLU A 53 17.59 -4.08 0.56
C GLU A 53 16.31 -3.88 1.39
N ARG A 54 15.56 -4.96 1.60
CA ARG A 54 14.35 -5.02 2.43
C ARG A 54 14.60 -5.98 3.59
N CYS A 55 14.31 -5.53 4.80
CA CYS A 55 14.54 -6.28 6.03
C CYS A 55 13.25 -6.48 6.82
N VAL A 56 13.15 -7.61 7.52
CA VAL A 56 12.03 -7.95 8.41
C VAL A 56 12.56 -8.38 9.77
N CYS A 57 11.98 -7.85 10.84
CA CYS A 57 12.26 -8.34 12.19
C CYS A 57 11.57 -9.70 12.43
N LYS A 58 12.35 -10.79 12.51
CA LYS A 58 11.81 -12.13 12.82
C LYS A 58 11.47 -12.34 14.29
N GLY A 59 11.94 -11.41 15.14
CA GLY A 59 11.79 -11.43 16.58
C GLY A 59 13.05 -11.97 17.25
N ASN A 60 13.08 -11.93 18.59
CA ASN A 60 14.24 -12.30 19.38
C ASN A 60 15.53 -11.52 19.01
N GLY A 61 15.38 -10.27 18.56
CA GLY A 61 16.50 -9.46 18.08
C GLY A 61 17.00 -9.80 16.67
N GLU A 62 16.44 -10.81 16.01
CA GLU A 62 16.90 -11.25 14.69
C GLU A 62 16.24 -10.46 13.55
N VAL A 63 17.08 -9.85 12.71
CA VAL A 63 16.67 -9.15 11.49
C VAL A 63 17.13 -9.97 10.29
N GLN A 64 16.21 -10.26 9.38
CA GLN A 64 16.51 -10.92 8.11
C GLN A 64 16.35 -9.93 6.97
N CYS A 65 17.36 -9.82 6.10
CA CYS A 65 17.38 -8.90 4.97
C CYS A 65 17.56 -9.63 3.65
N GLU A 66 16.94 -9.10 2.60
CA GLU A 66 17.01 -9.62 1.24
C GLU A 66 17.18 -8.45 0.24
N PRO A 67 17.90 -8.66 -0.88
CA PRO A 67 17.96 -7.68 -1.95
C PRO A 67 16.56 -7.30 -2.46
N ALA A 68 16.32 -6.02 -2.66
CA ALA A 68 15.03 -5.51 -3.10
C ALA A 68 15.18 -4.28 -3.99
N SER A 69 14.11 -3.95 -4.72
CA SER A 69 13.97 -2.70 -5.46
C SER A 69 12.50 -2.30 -5.48
N CYS A 70 12.21 -1.00 -5.54
CA CYS A 70 10.83 -0.53 -5.68
C CYS A 70 10.22 -0.95 -7.01
N GLY A 71 8.89 -1.08 -7.04
CA GLY A 71 8.15 -1.43 -8.25
C GLY A 71 8.22 -0.34 -9.33
N ALA A 72 7.73 -0.65 -10.53
CA ALA A 72 7.82 0.23 -11.70
C ALA A 72 7.15 1.62 -11.53
N ASN A 73 6.27 1.80 -10.54
CA ASN A 73 5.59 3.05 -10.24
C ASN A 73 5.80 3.51 -8.79
N GLU A 74 6.89 3.05 -8.17
CA GLU A 74 7.26 3.41 -6.81
C GLU A 74 8.65 4.02 -6.78
N ALA A 75 8.81 5.06 -5.98
CA ALA A 75 10.10 5.65 -5.66
C ALA A 75 10.50 5.27 -4.24
N CYS A 76 11.81 5.06 -4.05
CA CYS A 76 12.35 4.97 -2.71
C CYS A 76 12.40 6.38 -2.11
N MET A 77 11.49 6.66 -1.18
CA MET A 77 11.36 7.96 -0.53
C MET A 77 11.13 7.80 0.97
N VAL A 78 11.13 8.93 1.69
CA VAL A 78 10.82 8.97 3.12
C VAL A 78 9.48 9.66 3.30
N GLN A 79 8.48 8.94 3.81
CA GLN A 79 7.18 9.51 4.23
C GLN A 79 7.04 9.35 5.75
N ASP A 80 6.68 10.43 6.44
CA ASP A 80 6.52 10.45 7.91
C ASP A 80 7.72 9.87 8.68
N GLY A 81 8.93 10.09 8.17
CA GLY A 81 10.19 9.60 8.75
C GLY A 81 10.49 8.12 8.48
N VAL A 82 9.66 7.41 7.73
CA VAL A 82 9.86 6.01 7.33
C VAL A 82 10.33 5.95 5.89
N ARG A 83 11.45 5.26 5.65
CA ARG A 83 11.94 4.96 4.31
C ARG A 83 11.25 3.73 3.76
N GLY A 84 10.78 3.81 2.53
CA GLY A 84 10.13 2.71 1.84
C GLY A 84 9.89 3.00 0.37
N CYS A 85 9.32 2.03 -0.31
CA CYS A 85 8.80 2.19 -1.66
C CYS A 85 7.40 2.79 -1.56
N TYR A 86 7.23 3.97 -2.12
CA TYR A 86 5.95 4.68 -2.14
C TYR A 86 5.61 5.07 -3.57
N PRO A 87 4.32 5.24 -3.91
CA PRO A 87 3.92 5.61 -5.26
C PRO A 87 4.64 6.89 -5.74
N ASP A 88 5.31 6.83 -6.90
CA ASP A 88 6.04 7.96 -7.52
C ASP A 88 5.10 8.92 -8.27
N GLY A 89 3.86 9.03 -7.79
CA GLY A 89 2.80 9.83 -8.39
C GLY A 89 1.51 9.05 -8.61
N CYS A 90 0.54 9.73 -9.23
CA CYS A 90 -0.75 9.14 -9.59
C CYS A 90 -0.88 9.13 -11.12
N GLY A 91 -1.13 7.95 -11.68
CA GLY A 91 -1.59 7.86 -13.06
C GLY A 91 -3.00 8.44 -13.20
N ARG A 92 -3.33 9.01 -14.37
CA ARG A 92 -4.67 9.52 -14.68
C ARG A 92 -5.25 8.79 -15.88
N CYS A 93 -6.42 8.18 -15.68
CA CYS A 93 -7.26 7.70 -16.77
C CYS A 93 -8.45 8.65 -16.93
N GLU A 94 -8.67 9.17 -18.14
CA GLU A 94 -9.67 10.21 -18.39
C GLU A 94 -10.56 9.90 -19.58
N VAL A 95 -11.85 10.19 -19.41
CA VAL A 95 -12.84 10.22 -20.49
C VAL A 95 -12.95 11.67 -20.97
N LEU A 96 -12.25 11.99 -22.05
CA LEU A 96 -12.19 13.36 -22.60
C LEU A 96 -13.39 13.69 -23.49
N GLY A 97 -14.02 12.66 -24.04
CA GLY A 97 -15.25 12.77 -24.81
C GLY A 97 -15.87 11.38 -25.03
N ALA A 98 -16.95 11.31 -25.81
CA ALA A 98 -17.64 10.04 -26.03
C ALA A 98 -16.84 9.01 -26.84
N ALA A 99 -15.79 9.42 -27.56
CA ALA A 99 -14.90 8.51 -28.26
C ALA A 99 -13.42 8.71 -27.90
N THR A 100 -13.07 9.72 -27.09
CA THR A 100 -11.67 10.07 -26.82
C THR A 100 -11.34 9.82 -25.36
N PHE A 101 -10.29 9.03 -25.13
CA PHE A 101 -9.84 8.60 -23.81
C PHE A 101 -8.35 8.85 -23.67
N ARG A 102 -7.89 9.07 -22.42
CA ARG A 102 -6.48 9.07 -22.06
C ARG A 102 -6.22 7.94 -21.07
N THR A 103 -5.25 7.09 -21.36
CA THR A 103 -4.80 5.98 -20.50
C THR A 103 -3.85 6.48 -19.42
N PHE A 104 -3.56 5.63 -18.42
CA PHE A 104 -2.71 5.98 -17.27
C PHE A 104 -1.28 6.39 -17.65
N ASP A 105 -0.73 5.83 -18.73
CA ASP A 105 0.57 6.14 -19.33
C ASP A 105 0.52 7.33 -20.32
N GLY A 106 -0.62 8.02 -20.40
CA GLY A 106 -0.78 9.25 -21.17
C GLY A 106 -1.13 9.06 -22.65
N VAL A 107 -1.35 7.83 -23.11
CA VAL A 107 -1.72 7.55 -24.50
C VAL A 107 -3.15 8.00 -24.78
N LEU A 108 -3.35 8.70 -25.90
CA LEU A 108 -4.66 9.08 -26.40
C LEU A 108 -5.24 7.96 -27.27
N LEU A 109 -6.40 7.45 -26.86
CA LEU A 109 -7.15 6.41 -27.58
C LEU A 109 -8.42 7.01 -28.17
N HIS A 110 -8.74 6.63 -29.42
CA HIS A 110 -10.02 6.93 -30.04
C HIS A 110 -10.84 5.65 -30.28
N PHE A 111 -12.04 5.59 -29.70
CA PHE A 111 -12.91 4.42 -29.77
C PHE A 111 -14.40 4.78 -29.73
N GLY A 112 -15.10 4.56 -30.85
CA GLY A 112 -16.50 4.94 -31.06
C GLY A 112 -17.56 3.89 -30.71
N GLY A 113 -17.22 2.78 -30.02
CA GLY A 113 -18.16 1.68 -29.76
C GLY A 113 -19.33 2.01 -28.82
N THR A 114 -20.39 1.20 -28.88
CA THR A 114 -21.69 1.37 -28.19
C THR A 114 -22.00 0.17 -27.28
N CYS A 115 -21.39 0.15 -26.09
CA CYS A 115 -21.60 -0.88 -25.08
C CYS A 115 -21.10 -0.35 -23.72
N THR A 116 -21.04 -1.24 -22.72
CA THR A 116 -20.36 -0.96 -21.45
C THR A 116 -18.92 -1.47 -21.50
N TYR A 117 -17.96 -0.57 -21.34
CA TYR A 117 -16.53 -0.86 -21.41
C TYR A 117 -15.86 -0.64 -20.06
N THR A 118 -14.86 -1.45 -19.75
CA THR A 118 -14.03 -1.29 -18.55
C THR A 118 -12.96 -0.25 -18.83
N LEU A 119 -12.89 0.80 -17.99
CA LEU A 119 -11.86 1.83 -18.05
C LEU A 119 -10.66 1.46 -17.17
N ALA A 120 -10.93 0.96 -15.98
CA ALA A 120 -9.91 0.54 -15.03
C ALA A 120 -10.46 -0.57 -14.13
N ALA A 121 -9.61 -1.53 -13.79
CA ALA A 121 -9.92 -2.56 -12.83
C ALA A 121 -8.64 -2.93 -12.06
N ALA A 122 -8.77 -3.18 -10.77
CA ALA A 122 -7.75 -3.87 -9.98
C ALA A 122 -8.26 -5.25 -9.61
N GLY A 123 -7.42 -6.28 -9.80
CA GLY A 123 -7.71 -7.66 -9.45
C GLY A 123 -7.57 -7.93 -7.95
N GLU A 124 -7.73 -9.20 -7.58
CA GLU A 124 -7.50 -9.72 -6.23
C GLU A 124 -6.02 -10.01 -5.97
N GLU A 125 -5.12 -9.12 -6.39
CA GLU A 125 -3.71 -9.25 -6.05
C GLU A 125 -3.47 -8.90 -4.57
N GLU A 126 -2.50 -9.59 -3.96
CA GLU A 126 -2.18 -9.44 -2.55
C GLU A 126 -1.77 -7.98 -2.24
N GLY A 127 -2.46 -7.35 -1.29
CA GLY A 127 -2.23 -5.95 -0.90
C GLY A 127 -3.00 -4.90 -1.71
N LEU A 128 -3.73 -5.29 -2.77
CA LEU A 128 -4.59 -4.37 -3.53
C LEU A 128 -6.06 -4.52 -3.16
N GLN A 129 -6.75 -3.39 -3.08
CA GLN A 129 -8.20 -3.38 -2.90
C GLN A 129 -8.89 -3.48 -4.28
N PRO A 130 -9.76 -4.47 -4.51
CA PRO A 130 -10.39 -4.65 -5.80
C PRO A 130 -11.38 -3.51 -6.09
N PHE A 131 -11.28 -2.98 -7.30
CA PHE A 131 -12.22 -1.98 -7.80
C PHE A 131 -12.49 -2.18 -9.29
N LEU A 132 -13.62 -1.65 -9.76
CA LEU A 132 -14.02 -1.71 -11.16
C LEU A 132 -14.68 -0.40 -11.60
N VAL A 133 -14.11 0.21 -12.63
CA VAL A 133 -14.64 1.43 -13.26
C VAL A 133 -15.08 1.11 -14.68
N ARG A 134 -16.34 1.39 -15.00
CA ARG A 134 -16.93 1.16 -16.32
C ARG A 134 -17.61 2.40 -16.87
N VAL A 135 -17.56 2.54 -18.19
CA VAL A 135 -18.33 3.55 -18.93
C VAL A 135 -19.40 2.85 -19.75
N GLN A 136 -20.65 3.29 -19.59
CA GLN A 136 -21.74 2.86 -20.47
C GLN A 136 -21.92 3.89 -21.58
N LYS A 137 -21.89 3.39 -22.81
CA LYS A 137 -22.03 4.20 -24.02
C LYS A 137 -23.23 3.75 -24.84
N GLU A 138 -23.86 4.71 -25.48
CA GLU A 138 -25.00 4.51 -26.38
C GLU A 138 -24.77 5.32 -27.66
N MET A 139 -25.60 5.08 -28.68
CA MET A 139 -25.56 5.83 -29.93
C MET A 139 -26.67 6.87 -29.93
N ASN A 140 -26.32 8.11 -30.28
CA ASN A 140 -27.30 9.17 -30.54
C ASN A 140 -27.20 9.56 -32.02
N GLY A 141 -28.04 8.94 -32.85
CA GLY A 141 -27.90 9.05 -34.31
C GLY A 141 -26.60 8.40 -34.78
N ALA A 142 -25.69 9.20 -35.35
CA ALA A 142 -24.40 8.74 -35.85
C ALA A 142 -23.24 8.90 -34.83
N GLU A 143 -23.47 9.58 -33.70
CA GLU A 143 -22.42 9.89 -32.73
C GLU A 143 -22.57 9.07 -31.44
N PRO A 144 -21.45 8.57 -30.85
CA PRO A 144 -21.49 7.93 -29.55
C PRO A 144 -21.74 8.96 -28.43
N LEU A 145 -22.40 8.53 -27.37
CA LEU A 145 -22.66 9.32 -26.17
C LEU A 145 -22.28 8.50 -24.91
N VAL A 146 -21.71 9.17 -23.91
CA VAL A 146 -21.54 8.59 -22.56
C VAL A 146 -22.86 8.73 -21.81
N ARG A 147 -23.46 7.59 -21.44
CA ARG A 147 -24.71 7.55 -20.67
C ARG A 147 -24.45 7.70 -19.18
N GLN A 148 -23.53 6.90 -18.65
CA GLN A 148 -23.16 6.89 -17.25
C GLN A 148 -21.78 6.28 -17.00
N LEU A 149 -21.18 6.65 -15.87
CA LEU A 149 -20.01 6.02 -15.29
C LEU A 149 -20.44 5.20 -14.07
N LEU A 150 -19.90 3.99 -13.96
CA LEU A 150 -20.15 3.04 -12.89
C LEU A 150 -18.83 2.79 -12.16
N VAL A 151 -18.80 3.07 -10.86
CA VAL A 151 -17.63 2.85 -10.00
C VAL A 151 -18.02 1.86 -8.92
N THR A 152 -17.41 0.69 -8.92
CA THR A 152 -17.64 -0.36 -7.92
C THR A 152 -16.41 -0.51 -7.03
N VAL A 153 -16.60 -0.32 -5.72
CA VAL A 153 -15.57 -0.46 -4.69
C VAL A 153 -16.20 -1.17 -3.49
N HIS A 154 -15.56 -2.21 -2.96
CA HIS A 154 -16.09 -3.01 -1.82
C HIS A 154 -17.54 -3.49 -2.02
N GLY A 155 -17.92 -3.89 -3.23
CA GLY A 155 -19.28 -4.32 -3.56
C GLY A 155 -20.32 -3.19 -3.64
N VAL A 156 -19.95 -1.94 -3.36
CA VAL A 156 -20.80 -0.76 -3.52
C VAL A 156 -20.60 -0.18 -4.92
N THR A 157 -21.69 0.00 -5.67
CA THR A 157 -21.65 0.63 -6.99
C THR A 157 -22.23 2.04 -6.96
N VAL A 158 -21.40 3.03 -7.26
CA VAL A 158 -21.79 4.43 -7.48
C VAL A 158 -22.05 4.64 -8.97
N ARG A 159 -23.17 5.28 -9.28
CA ARG A 159 -23.56 5.65 -10.66
C ARG A 159 -23.48 7.16 -10.81
N LEU A 160 -22.68 7.61 -11.79
CA LEU A 160 -22.59 9.00 -12.19
C LEU A 160 -23.22 9.15 -13.56
N GLN A 161 -24.31 9.90 -13.64
CA GLN A 161 -25.03 10.18 -14.87
C GLN A 161 -25.36 11.66 -14.93
N ARG A 162 -25.43 12.22 -16.14
CA ARG A 162 -25.88 13.60 -16.33
C ARG A 162 -27.38 13.68 -16.06
N ALA A 163 -27.79 14.67 -15.26
CA ALA A 163 -29.19 14.95 -14.94
C ALA A 163 -29.96 15.41 -16.19
#